data_AF-A0A7S2UEJ4-F1
#
_entry.id   AF-A0A7S2UEJ4-F1
#
_cell.length_a   1.000
_cell.length_b   1.000
_cell.length_c   1.000
_cell.angle_alpha   90.00
_cell.angle_beta   90.00
_cell.angle_gamma   90.00
#
_symmetry.space_group_name_H-M   'P 1'
#
loop_
_entity.id
_entity.type
_entity.pdbx_description
1 polymer ?
#
loop_
_entity_poly.entity_id
_entity_poly.type
_entity_poly.pdbx_seq_one_letter_code
_entity_poly.pdbx_strand_id
1 'polypeptide(L)'
;EEAQAPPAKTGPASVFTGDYEDPNHPGCLRQVKVVGAPLKGDGTRSPFPVMEITGYDGSGDPKVCTEDNRPTRSDLWKIQGTVKSDTKVFIDFSPKGGPADLVGKWDGDGIVFPDGNKWTKVPLGTKNRFPKDMKTLKSPN
;
A
#
# COMPACT_ATOMS: atom_id res chain seq x y z
N GLU A 1 7.15 32.19 6.83
CA GLU A 1 7.61 31.33 5.72
C GLU A 1 7.55 29.87 6.17
N GLU A 2 6.38 29.21 6.09
CA GLU A 2 6.36 27.74 6.21
C GLU A 2 7.00 27.20 4.94
N ALA A 3 8.22 26.68 5.04
CA ALA A 3 8.88 26.00 3.94
C ALA A 3 7.96 24.85 3.49
N GLN A 4 7.32 25.01 2.33
CA GLN A 4 6.57 23.94 1.69
C GLN A 4 7.53 22.79 1.47
N ALA A 5 7.32 21.69 2.20
CA ALA A 5 8.04 20.46 1.96
C ALA A 5 7.93 20.11 0.46
N PRO A 6 9.02 19.62 -0.17
CA PRO A 6 8.98 19.26 -1.57
C PRO A 6 7.80 18.30 -1.83
N PRO A 7 7.13 18.43 -2.99
CA PRO A 7 5.96 17.63 -3.31
C PRO A 7 6.34 16.15 -3.23
N ALA A 8 5.52 15.37 -2.52
CA ALA A 8 5.78 13.94 -2.36
C ALA A 8 5.79 13.25 -3.73
N LYS A 9 6.77 12.36 -3.92
CA LYS A 9 6.94 11.63 -5.18
C LYS A 9 5.79 10.66 -5.45
N THR A 10 5.52 10.42 -6.72
CA THR A 10 4.52 9.46 -7.21
C THR A 10 5.17 8.36 -8.05
N GLY A 11 4.40 7.33 -8.40
CA GLY A 11 4.84 6.21 -9.22
C GLY A 11 6.04 5.48 -8.61
N PRO A 12 6.93 4.90 -9.45
CA PRO A 12 8.14 4.20 -9.00
C PRO A 12 9.13 5.07 -8.22
N ALA A 13 9.06 6.40 -8.37
CA ALA A 13 9.93 7.33 -7.65
C ALA A 13 9.52 7.54 -6.18
N SER A 14 8.29 7.17 -5.81
CA SER A 14 7.86 7.20 -4.41
C SER A 14 8.50 6.07 -3.63
N VAL A 15 9.10 6.37 -2.48
CA VAL A 15 9.67 5.33 -1.59
C VAL A 15 8.60 4.33 -1.16
N PHE A 16 7.36 4.78 -1.05
CA PHE A 16 6.22 3.98 -0.64
C PHE A 16 5.71 3.02 -1.71
N THR A 17 5.97 3.24 -3.01
CA THR A 17 5.49 2.36 -4.07
C THR A 17 6.22 1.02 -4.03
N GLY A 18 5.49 -0.09 -4.02
CA GLY A 18 6.04 -1.45 -4.03
C GLY A 18 5.15 -2.47 -3.32
N ASP A 19 5.68 -3.66 -3.14
CA ASP A 19 5.02 -4.74 -2.40
C ASP A 19 5.63 -4.86 -1.00
N TYR A 20 4.81 -5.20 -0.01
CA TYR A 20 5.20 -5.25 1.40
C TYR A 20 4.74 -6.53 2.08
N GLU A 21 5.57 -7.04 2.98
CA GLU A 21 5.22 -8.06 3.96
C GLU A 21 4.58 -7.42 5.18
N ASP A 22 3.40 -7.88 5.57
CA ASP A 22 2.76 -7.53 6.84
C ASP A 22 2.94 -8.71 7.82
N PRO A 23 3.72 -8.58 8.91
CA PRO A 23 3.94 -9.68 9.84
C PRO A 23 2.66 -10.15 10.55
N ASN A 24 1.61 -9.33 10.59
CA ASN A 24 0.29 -9.76 11.09
C ASN A 24 -0.46 -10.65 10.09
N HIS A 25 -0.06 -10.64 8.82
CA HIS A 25 -0.60 -11.51 7.78
C HIS A 25 0.53 -12.14 6.94
N PRO A 26 1.34 -13.03 7.54
CA PRO A 26 2.51 -13.62 6.87
C PRO A 26 2.14 -14.26 5.54
N GLY A 27 2.88 -13.92 4.50
CA GLY A 27 2.61 -14.46 3.17
C GLY A 27 1.62 -13.61 2.35
N CYS A 28 0.87 -12.70 2.98
CA CYS A 28 -0.16 -11.92 2.31
C CYS A 28 0.34 -10.51 1.98
N LEU A 29 0.97 -10.37 0.82
CA LEU A 29 1.58 -9.11 0.41
C LEU A 29 0.59 -7.95 0.33
N ARG A 30 1.06 -6.77 0.69
CA ARG A 30 0.37 -5.49 0.46
C ARG A 30 1.00 -4.81 -0.73
N GLN A 31 0.22 -4.64 -1.79
CA GLN A 31 0.65 -3.89 -2.96
C GLN A 31 0.27 -2.42 -2.76
N VAL A 32 1.27 -1.55 -2.86
CA VAL A 32 1.13 -0.10 -2.71
C VAL A 32 1.49 0.58 -4.02
N LYS A 33 0.58 1.44 -4.49
CA LYS A 33 0.82 2.36 -5.61
C LYS A 33 0.62 3.79 -5.13
N VAL A 34 1.57 4.67 -5.42
CA VAL A 34 1.38 6.11 -5.18
C VAL A 34 1.05 6.79 -6.50
N VAL A 35 -0.13 7.40 -6.59
CA VAL A 35 -0.64 8.09 -7.77
C VAL A 35 -0.87 9.56 -7.47
N GLY A 36 -0.90 10.39 -8.52
CA GLY A 36 -1.27 11.79 -8.36
C GLY A 36 -2.70 11.93 -7.83
N ALA A 37 -2.99 13.02 -7.12
CA ALA A 37 -4.35 13.28 -6.67
C ALA A 37 -5.33 13.37 -7.85
N PRO A 38 -6.57 12.86 -7.71
CA PRO A 38 -7.58 13.01 -8.74
C PRO A 38 -7.86 14.49 -9.01
N LEU A 39 -8.24 14.77 -10.25
CA LEU A 39 -8.75 16.09 -10.63
C LEU A 39 -10.09 16.31 -9.94
N LYS A 40 -10.22 17.43 -9.22
CA LYS A 40 -11.48 17.86 -8.65
C LYS A 40 -12.37 18.47 -9.75
N GLY A 41 -13.67 18.59 -9.47
CA GLY A 41 -14.62 19.21 -10.41
C GLY A 41 -14.30 20.66 -10.76
N ASP A 42 -13.53 21.36 -9.93
CA ASP A 42 -13.03 22.73 -10.17
C ASP A 42 -11.75 22.79 -11.03
N GLY A 43 -11.26 21.66 -11.52
CA GLY A 43 -10.03 21.57 -12.31
C GLY A 43 -8.74 21.62 -11.49
N THR A 44 -8.81 21.68 -10.15
CA THR A 44 -7.63 21.63 -9.28
C THR A 44 -7.30 20.21 -8.84
N ARG A 45 -6.09 19.98 -8.34
CA ARG A 45 -5.68 18.71 -7.70
C ARG A 45 -5.24 18.98 -6.27
N SER A 46 -5.44 18.00 -5.38
CA SER A 46 -4.77 18.05 -4.08
C SER A 46 -3.24 18.07 -4.29
N PRO A 47 -2.49 18.87 -3.52
CA PRO A 47 -1.03 18.84 -3.57
C PRO A 47 -0.46 17.52 -3.03
N PHE A 48 -1.27 16.73 -2.31
CA PHE A 48 -0.87 15.46 -1.74
C PHE A 48 -1.27 14.28 -2.64
N PRO A 49 -0.32 13.43 -3.05
CA PRO A 49 -0.59 12.18 -3.75
C PRO A 49 -1.49 11.23 -2.96
N VAL A 50 -2.15 10.34 -3.70
CA VAL A 50 -2.96 9.25 -3.15
C VAL A 50 -2.14 7.96 -3.13
N MET A 51 -2.17 7.28 -2.01
CA MET A 51 -1.64 5.94 -1.83
C MET A 51 -2.80 4.95 -2.00
N GLU A 52 -2.71 4.07 -2.98
CA GLU A 52 -3.66 2.98 -3.18
C GLU A 52 -3.03 1.69 -2.67
N ILE A 53 -3.73 1.01 -1.77
CA ILE A 53 -3.23 -0.20 -1.13
C ILE A 53 -4.20 -1.33 -1.43
N THR A 54 -3.70 -2.40 -2.02
CA THR A 54 -4.43 -3.64 -2.23
C THR A 54 -3.78 -4.73 -1.39
N GLY A 55 -4.58 -5.52 -0.69
CA GLY A 55 -4.06 -6.61 0.12
C GLY A 55 -5.05 -7.73 0.31
N TYR A 56 -4.59 -8.76 0.99
CA TYR A 56 -5.37 -9.89 1.47
C TYR A 56 -4.90 -10.21 2.89
N ASP A 57 -5.79 -10.81 3.68
CA ASP A 57 -5.52 -11.12 5.08
C ASP A 57 -5.39 -12.62 5.33
N GLY A 58 -5.56 -13.47 4.31
CA GLY A 58 -5.71 -14.91 4.52
C GLY A 58 -7.13 -15.29 4.96
N SER A 59 -7.55 -16.50 4.61
CA SER A 59 -8.88 -17.05 4.93
C SER A 59 -8.87 -18.09 6.06
N GLY A 60 -7.69 -18.43 6.59
CA GLY A 60 -7.50 -19.45 7.62
C GLY A 60 -7.20 -18.88 9.01
N ASP A 61 -7.01 -19.80 9.96
CA ASP A 61 -6.44 -19.54 11.28
C ASP A 61 -5.16 -20.39 11.45
N PRO A 62 -3.96 -19.79 11.51
CA PRO A 62 -3.69 -18.36 11.46
C PRO A 62 -3.96 -17.75 10.07
N LYS A 63 -4.17 -16.44 10.06
CA LYS A 63 -4.42 -15.61 8.87
C LYS A 63 -3.15 -15.44 8.01
N VAL A 64 -2.77 -16.51 7.31
CA VAL A 64 -1.57 -16.59 6.47
C VAL A 64 -1.90 -16.92 5.02
N CYS A 65 -1.00 -16.56 4.11
CA CYS A 65 -1.10 -16.94 2.70
C CYS A 65 0.01 -17.93 2.35
N THR A 66 -0.41 -19.10 1.89
CA THR A 66 0.46 -20.19 1.42
C THR A 66 0.20 -20.45 -0.06
N GLU A 67 0.97 -21.37 -0.64
CA GLU A 67 0.75 -21.83 -2.02
C GLU A 67 -0.65 -22.40 -2.26
N ASP A 68 -1.21 -23.04 -1.24
CA ASP A 68 -2.53 -23.69 -1.27
C ASP A 68 -3.67 -22.72 -0.91
N ASN A 69 -3.36 -21.63 -0.21
CA ASN A 69 -4.32 -20.59 0.19
C ASN A 69 -3.98 -19.22 -0.41
N ARG A 70 -3.74 -19.19 -1.72
CA ARG A 70 -3.52 -17.93 -2.44
C ARG A 70 -4.85 -17.19 -2.63
N PRO A 71 -4.86 -15.85 -2.50
CA PRO A 71 -6.05 -15.06 -2.80
C PRO A 71 -6.47 -15.21 -4.26
N THR A 72 -7.75 -14.98 -4.52
CA THR A 72 -8.30 -14.59 -5.82
C THR A 72 -8.52 -13.09 -5.88
N ARG A 73 -8.87 -12.53 -7.04
CA ARG A 73 -9.18 -11.09 -7.16
C ARG A 73 -10.31 -10.62 -6.26
N SER A 74 -11.33 -11.45 -6.00
CA SER A 74 -12.46 -11.09 -5.14
C SER A 74 -12.11 -11.05 -3.65
N ASP A 75 -11.03 -11.72 -3.24
CA ASP A 75 -10.59 -11.74 -1.85
C ASP A 75 -9.78 -10.49 -1.47
N LEU A 76 -9.41 -9.69 -2.47
CA LEU A 76 -8.60 -8.51 -2.27
C LEU A 76 -9.44 -7.36 -1.77
N TRP A 77 -9.02 -6.79 -0.65
CA TRP A 77 -9.52 -5.51 -0.19
C TRP A 77 -8.67 -4.38 -0.75
N LYS A 78 -9.27 -3.19 -0.80
CA LYS A 78 -8.61 -1.95 -1.20
C LYS A 78 -8.86 -0.88 -0.16
N ILE A 79 -7.81 -0.16 0.19
CA ILE A 79 -7.88 1.03 1.02
C ILE A 79 -7.03 2.13 0.40
N GLN A 80 -7.21 3.34 0.89
CA GLN A 80 -6.49 4.51 0.39
C GLN A 80 -5.73 5.21 1.51
N GLY A 81 -4.76 6.02 1.11
CA GLY A 81 -4.03 6.90 2.00
C GLY A 81 -3.62 8.18 1.29
N THR A 82 -3.13 9.14 2.06
CA THR A 82 -2.60 10.40 1.58
C THR A 82 -1.12 10.50 1.91
N VAL A 83 -0.29 10.72 0.90
CA VAL A 83 1.15 10.93 1.09
C VAL A 83 1.41 12.37 1.47
N LYS A 84 1.91 12.61 2.68
CA LYS A 84 2.15 13.96 3.21
C LYS A 84 3.56 14.46 2.95
N SER A 85 4.52 13.54 2.80
CA SER A 85 5.91 13.82 2.44
C SER A 85 6.56 12.54 1.94
N ASP A 86 7.82 12.62 1.51
CA ASP A 86 8.63 11.44 1.13
C ASP A 86 8.81 10.42 2.27
N THR A 87 8.47 10.74 3.53
CA THR A 87 8.64 9.82 4.67
C THR A 87 7.40 9.65 5.54
N LYS A 88 6.26 10.27 5.20
CA LYS A 88 5.03 10.22 6.00
C LYS A 88 3.78 10.03 5.15
N VAL A 89 2.94 9.08 5.54
CA VAL A 89 1.61 8.82 4.97
C VAL A 89 0.54 8.78 6.06
N PHE A 90 -0.70 9.05 5.69
CA PHE A 90 -1.88 8.69 6.48
C PHE A 90 -2.68 7.65 5.69
N ILE A 91 -3.07 6.55 6.33
CA ILE A 91 -3.77 5.44 5.68
C ILE A 91 -5.15 5.28 6.33
N ASP A 92 -6.18 5.18 5.49
CA ASP A 92 -7.57 5.00 5.89
C ASP A 92 -7.92 3.51 5.95
N PHE A 93 -7.89 2.94 7.15
CA PHE A 93 -8.32 1.56 7.40
C PHE A 93 -9.81 1.46 7.74
N SER A 94 -10.59 2.54 7.69
CA SER A 94 -12.02 2.52 8.00
C SER A 94 -12.84 1.56 7.14
N PRO A 95 -12.53 1.32 5.84
CA PRO A 95 -13.24 0.29 5.05
C PRO A 95 -13.06 -1.14 5.60
N LYS A 96 -12.03 -1.35 6.43
CA LYS A 96 -11.74 -2.61 7.12
C LYS A 96 -12.10 -2.57 8.62
N GLY A 97 -12.76 -1.50 9.09
CA GLY A 97 -13.13 -1.31 10.49
C GLY A 97 -12.03 -0.71 11.38
N GLY A 98 -10.94 -0.22 10.79
CA GLY A 98 -9.85 0.45 11.50
C GLY A 98 -9.97 1.98 11.53
N PRO A 99 -8.93 2.68 12.01
CA PRO A 99 -8.88 4.15 12.02
C PRO A 99 -8.74 4.73 10.60
N ALA A 100 -9.30 5.93 10.38
CA ALA A 100 -9.33 6.57 9.06
C ALA A 100 -8.04 7.33 8.69
N ASP A 101 -7.12 7.49 9.64
CA ASP A 101 -5.95 8.35 9.52
C ASP A 101 -4.70 7.76 10.19
N LEU A 102 -4.51 6.43 10.09
CA LEU A 102 -3.35 5.77 10.70
C LEU A 102 -2.05 6.31 10.10
N VAL A 103 -1.13 6.75 10.96
CA VAL A 103 0.14 7.31 10.54
C VAL A 103 1.11 6.20 10.16
N GLY A 104 1.59 6.21 8.91
CA GLY A 104 2.72 5.39 8.47
C GLY A 104 3.97 6.25 8.29
N LYS A 105 5.13 5.77 8.76
CA LYS A 105 6.43 6.43 8.56
C LYS A 105 7.38 5.54 7.80
N TRP A 106 8.09 6.11 6.83
CA TRP A 106 9.18 5.42 6.15
C TRP A 106 10.40 5.34 7.07
N ASP A 107 10.97 4.14 7.25
CA ASP A 107 12.14 3.92 8.11
C ASP A 107 13.41 3.45 7.35
N GLY A 108 13.33 3.38 6.02
CA GLY A 108 14.46 3.02 5.15
C GLY A 108 14.14 1.84 4.23
N ASP A 109 13.45 0.83 4.75
CA ASP A 109 13.08 -0.40 4.05
C ASP A 109 11.61 -0.78 4.27
N GLY A 110 10.84 -0.03 5.06
CA GLY A 110 9.44 -0.30 5.30
C GLY A 110 8.60 0.89 5.75
N ILE A 111 7.34 0.57 6.08
CA ILE A 111 6.37 1.49 6.67
C ILE A 111 6.12 1.04 8.10
N VAL A 112 6.49 1.86 9.06
CA VAL A 112 6.30 1.62 10.49
C VAL A 112 5.03 2.33 10.96
N PHE A 113 4.22 1.61 11.71
CA PHE A 113 2.97 2.08 12.31
C PHE A 113 3.12 2.31 13.83
N PRO A 114 2.21 3.07 14.46
CA PRO A 114 2.32 3.44 15.86
C PRO A 114 2.13 2.26 16.83
N ASP A 115 1.49 1.19 16.37
CA ASP A 115 1.28 -0.07 17.12
C ASP A 115 2.52 -0.97 17.12
N GLY A 116 3.61 -0.55 16.46
CA GLY A 116 4.83 -1.34 16.30
C GLY A 116 4.79 -2.31 15.11
N ASN A 117 3.69 -2.41 14.38
CA ASN A 117 3.66 -3.16 13.13
C ASN A 117 4.56 -2.46 12.09
N LYS A 118 5.32 -3.26 11.34
CA LYS A 118 6.16 -2.77 10.25
C LYS A 118 5.88 -3.58 9.00
N TRP A 119 5.41 -2.88 7.98
CA TRP A 119 5.33 -3.43 6.64
C TRP A 119 6.68 -3.31 5.97
N THR A 120 7.36 -4.44 5.78
CA THR A 120 8.72 -4.45 5.20
C THR A 120 8.63 -4.61 3.69
N LYS A 121 9.30 -3.74 2.94
CA LYS A 121 9.27 -3.75 1.48
C LYS A 121 9.99 -4.99 0.96
N VAL A 122 9.37 -5.66 0.00
CA VAL A 122 9.89 -6.89 -0.58
C VAL A 122 10.49 -6.58 -1.95
N PRO A 123 11.83 -6.67 -2.12
CA PRO A 123 12.46 -6.48 -3.42
C PRO A 123 11.92 -7.50 -4.44
N LEU A 124 11.65 -7.05 -5.67
CA LEU A 124 11.22 -7.85 -6.82
C LEU A 124 9.79 -8.40 -6.82
N GLY A 125 9.00 -8.21 -5.76
CA GLY A 125 7.63 -8.71 -5.65
C GLY A 125 7.57 -10.23 -5.78
N THR A 126 7.25 -10.96 -4.71
CA THR A 126 7.26 -12.43 -4.78
C THR A 126 6.10 -12.92 -5.67
N LYS A 127 6.39 -13.22 -6.95
CA LYS A 127 5.42 -13.63 -8.00
C LYS A 127 4.49 -14.78 -7.60
N ASN A 128 4.91 -15.59 -6.65
CA ASN A 128 4.17 -16.74 -6.14
C ASN A 128 3.17 -16.37 -5.03
N ARG A 129 3.10 -15.09 -4.62
CA ARG A 129 2.23 -14.61 -3.54
C ARG A 129 1.12 -13.67 -4.02
N PHE A 130 1.03 -13.45 -5.33
CA PHE A 130 -0.13 -12.84 -5.96
C PHE A 130 -1.18 -13.91 -6.34
N PRO A 131 -2.45 -13.52 -6.53
CA PRO A 131 -3.45 -14.41 -7.11
C PRO A 131 -2.97 -15.06 -8.40
N LYS A 132 -3.25 -16.36 -8.57
CA LYS A 132 -2.80 -17.14 -9.74
C LYS A 132 -3.28 -16.52 -11.05
N ASP A 133 -4.48 -15.93 -11.04
CA ASP A 133 -5.11 -15.24 -12.16
C ASP A 133 -4.61 -13.79 -12.38
N MET A 134 -3.76 -13.27 -11.48
CA MET A 134 -3.11 -11.97 -11.62
C MET A 134 -1.78 -12.02 -12.38
N LYS A 135 -1.20 -13.21 -12.62
CA LYS A 135 0.04 -13.42 -13.40
C LYS A 135 -0.04 -12.94 -14.86
N THR A 136 -1.20 -12.47 -15.33
CA THR A 136 -1.47 -12.20 -16.75
C THR A 136 -1.57 -10.73 -17.14
N LEU A 137 -1.47 -9.77 -16.22
CA LEU A 137 -1.27 -8.38 -16.63
C LEU A 137 0.24 -8.16 -16.84
N LYS A 138 0.72 -8.49 -18.05
CA LYS A 138 2.00 -7.98 -18.55
C LYS A 138 1.99 -6.46 -18.32
N SER A 139 3.05 -5.92 -17.71
CA SER A 139 3.32 -4.49 -17.80
C SER A 139 3.17 -4.09 -19.27
N PRO A 140 2.35 -3.08 -19.63
CA PRO A 140 2.44 -2.54 -20.98
C PRO A 140 3.88 -2.06 -21.16
N ASN A 141 4.53 -2.58 -22.20
CA ASN A 141 5.80 -2.08 -22.71
C ASN A 141 5.71 -0.58 -23.01
#